data_AF-A0A9E5ALV7-F1
#
_entry.id   AF-A0A9E5ALV7-F1
#
_cell.length_a   1.000
_cell.length_b   1.000
_cell.length_c   1.000
_cell.angle_alpha   90.00
_cell.angle_beta   90.00
_cell.angle_gamma   90.00
#
_symmetry.space_group_name_H-M   'P 1'
#
loop_
_entity.id
_entity.type
_entity.pdbx_description
1 polymer ?
#
loop_
_entity_poly.entity_id
_entity_poly.type
_entity_poly.pdbx_seq_one_letter_code
_entity_poly.pdbx_strand_id
1 'polypeptide(L)'
;MRPIATAATDAGTVRGDNADGYVTDDVHGVYAVADGSSGPPGEMACRLLLQAVAERAAALERLAQTALSGTVEPSQARRAVMDALSRLFQDVHADLLSLVFERPELRGATTTATIAVWDGKGVYVAHIGDCRLYLLHDRDLRQLTSDHTMVEDLIRMGHLRPEERSAHRLRGVVSRSIGESALCKTDLAYVEVAPGDRLVLCSDGVSDYLEFDTLWKIVWPGGSAHAIVEEALKVGSADNITALVVTLPEPNIPTTVVSSIAEVLQHTERLDLLATLSFCRHLRTDELMTVLRYVHEVQLLPGTVVFRQGDAGSDVYLVAKGKLAVEVDGQHVTSLQVGAHFGEIALVSGQARSATIRAIEPTRILRLSRDDFFDLSQRDQSVAVKILWSFAQTLAGRVTDLSTQLADWKSHSSPRAADSSRTLAMDTYPDPSQSVTKKQ
;
A
#
# COMPACT_ATOMS: atom_id res chain seq x y z
N MET A 1 7.37 -17.78 -2.93
CA MET A 1 6.80 -17.36 -4.23
C MET A 1 7.76 -16.39 -4.86
N ARG A 2 7.88 -16.38 -6.18
CA ARG A 2 8.85 -15.56 -6.90
C ARG A 2 8.12 -14.48 -7.70
N PRO A 3 8.73 -13.30 -7.87
CA PRO A 3 8.18 -12.33 -8.81
C PRO A 3 8.27 -12.88 -10.22
N ILE A 4 7.51 -12.26 -11.12
CA ILE A 4 7.53 -12.59 -12.54
C ILE A 4 7.91 -11.31 -13.28
N ALA A 5 9.06 -11.33 -13.96
CA ALA A 5 9.50 -10.20 -14.77
C ALA A 5 9.24 -10.42 -16.26
N THR A 6 8.89 -9.34 -16.93
CA THR A 6 9.02 -9.20 -18.39
C THR A 6 10.04 -8.12 -18.67
N ALA A 7 10.85 -8.30 -19.70
CA ALA A 7 11.86 -7.32 -20.12
C ALA A 7 11.87 -7.21 -21.65
N ALA A 8 12.23 -6.03 -22.14
CA ALA A 8 12.44 -5.79 -23.56
C ALA A 8 13.50 -4.69 -23.71
N THR A 9 14.32 -4.80 -24.75
CA THR A 9 15.28 -3.79 -25.17
C THR A 9 15.27 -3.67 -26.69
N ASP A 10 15.40 -2.45 -27.22
CA ASP A 10 15.45 -2.15 -28.64
C ASP A 10 16.46 -1.02 -28.90
N ALA A 11 17.15 -1.07 -30.04
CA ALA A 11 18.10 -0.03 -30.40
C ALA A 11 17.42 1.31 -30.74
N GLY A 12 16.11 1.31 -30.99
CA GLY A 12 15.35 2.47 -31.42
C GLY A 12 15.41 2.68 -32.93
N THR A 13 14.80 3.77 -33.39
CA THR A 13 14.62 4.02 -34.84
C THR A 13 15.78 4.77 -35.49
N VAL A 14 16.69 5.33 -34.69
CA VAL A 14 17.75 6.25 -35.15
C VAL A 14 19.15 5.71 -34.83
N ARG A 15 19.35 5.00 -33.72
CA ARG A 15 20.67 4.46 -33.33
C ARG A 15 20.98 3.18 -34.11
N GLY A 16 22.26 2.99 -34.45
CA GLY A 16 22.76 1.76 -35.09
C GLY A 16 23.19 0.66 -34.11
N ASP A 17 23.47 1.05 -32.86
CA ASP A 17 23.95 0.18 -31.79
C ASP A 17 23.04 0.34 -30.55
N ASN A 18 23.04 -0.66 -29.65
CA ASN A 18 22.30 -0.62 -28.39
C ASN A 18 23.26 -0.68 -27.20
N ALA A 19 23.40 0.44 -26.49
CA ALA A 19 24.23 0.57 -25.29
C ALA A 19 23.43 0.37 -23.99
N ASP A 20 22.12 0.12 -24.08
CA ASP A 20 21.31 -0.25 -22.94
C ASP A 20 21.39 -1.75 -22.65
N GLY A 21 20.97 -2.13 -21.44
CA GLY A 21 20.71 -3.52 -21.11
C GLY A 21 19.94 -3.68 -19.80
N TYR A 22 19.67 -4.93 -19.47
CA TYR A 22 18.96 -5.28 -18.26
C TYR A 22 19.41 -6.60 -17.64
N VAL A 23 19.04 -6.78 -16.37
CA VAL A 23 19.06 -8.06 -15.65
C VAL A 23 17.66 -8.37 -15.13
N THR A 24 17.18 -9.58 -15.40
CA THR A 24 15.98 -10.15 -14.77
C THR A 24 16.34 -11.46 -14.10
N ASP A 25 16.35 -11.47 -12.77
CA ASP A 25 16.62 -12.67 -11.99
C ASP A 25 15.47 -12.93 -11.00
N ASP A 26 14.39 -13.52 -11.51
CA ASP A 26 13.21 -13.93 -10.74
C ASP A 26 13.55 -14.94 -9.63
N VAL A 27 14.66 -15.68 -9.79
CA VAL A 27 15.13 -16.69 -8.83
C VAL A 27 15.59 -16.03 -7.55
N HIS A 28 16.42 -15.01 -7.68
CA HIS A 28 17.06 -14.29 -6.56
C HIS A 28 16.36 -12.94 -6.24
N GLY A 29 15.35 -12.55 -7.02
CA GLY A 29 14.60 -11.31 -6.83
C GLY A 29 15.41 -10.05 -7.18
N VAL A 30 16.30 -10.12 -8.16
CA VAL A 30 17.21 -9.02 -8.54
C VAL A 30 16.91 -8.55 -9.97
N TYR A 31 16.73 -7.24 -10.12
CA TYR A 31 16.38 -6.60 -11.38
C TYR A 31 17.24 -5.36 -11.59
N ALA A 32 17.65 -5.11 -12.82
CA ALA A 32 18.40 -3.90 -13.16
C ALA A 32 18.12 -3.42 -14.59
N VAL A 33 18.19 -2.11 -14.77
CA VAL A 33 18.35 -1.45 -16.08
C VAL A 33 19.62 -0.62 -16.01
N ALA A 34 20.37 -0.62 -17.11
CA ALA A 34 21.52 0.24 -17.32
C ALA A 34 21.46 0.84 -18.71
N ASP A 35 21.95 2.07 -18.81
CA ASP A 35 22.08 2.83 -20.06
C ASP A 35 23.53 3.32 -20.14
N GLY A 36 24.21 2.94 -21.21
CA GLY A 36 25.60 3.30 -21.48
C GLY A 36 25.73 4.51 -22.39
N SER A 37 26.77 5.31 -22.18
CA SER A 37 27.16 6.36 -23.15
C SER A 37 27.20 5.83 -24.59
N SER A 38 26.85 6.65 -25.58
CA SER A 38 26.72 6.15 -26.96
C SER A 38 27.95 5.40 -27.50
N GLY A 39 27.68 4.29 -28.22
CA GLY A 39 28.67 3.49 -28.95
C GLY A 39 29.37 2.42 -28.10
N PRO A 40 30.41 1.77 -28.66
CA PRO A 40 31.09 0.65 -28.00
C PRO A 40 31.61 0.91 -26.58
N PRO A 41 32.09 2.13 -26.22
CA PRO A 41 32.48 2.42 -24.85
C PRO A 41 31.36 2.27 -23.81
N GLY A 42 30.16 2.78 -24.08
CA GLY A 42 29.06 2.61 -23.12
C GLY A 42 28.42 1.24 -23.17
N GLU A 43 28.38 0.57 -24.33
CA GLU A 43 27.98 -0.84 -24.39
C GLU A 43 28.87 -1.69 -23.46
N MET A 44 30.18 -1.43 -23.44
CA MET A 44 31.11 -2.08 -22.52
C MET A 44 30.84 -1.72 -21.05
N ALA A 45 30.61 -0.44 -20.74
CA ALA A 45 30.32 0.00 -19.38
C ALA A 45 29.03 -0.61 -18.84
N CYS A 46 27.95 -0.57 -19.63
CA CYS A 46 26.65 -1.15 -19.34
C CYS A 46 26.79 -2.67 -19.10
N ARG A 47 27.49 -3.38 -20.00
CA ARG A 47 27.73 -4.82 -19.88
C ARG A 47 28.49 -5.17 -18.61
N LEU A 48 29.56 -4.44 -18.28
CA LEU A 48 30.36 -4.67 -17.07
C LEU A 48 29.51 -4.56 -15.80
N LEU A 49 28.68 -3.52 -15.74
CA LEU A 49 27.74 -3.30 -14.64
C LEU A 49 26.72 -4.44 -14.52
N LEU A 50 26.02 -4.77 -15.60
CA LEU A 50 24.96 -5.79 -15.58
C LEU A 50 25.53 -7.18 -15.26
N GLN A 51 26.73 -7.49 -15.75
CA GLN A 51 27.45 -8.72 -15.36
C GLN A 51 27.74 -8.75 -13.86
N ALA A 52 28.26 -7.64 -13.30
CA ALA A 52 28.53 -7.53 -11.86
C ALA A 52 27.26 -7.68 -11.01
N VAL A 53 26.10 -7.21 -11.49
CA VAL A 53 24.78 -7.43 -10.85
C VAL A 53 24.40 -8.90 -10.89
N ALA A 54 24.47 -9.54 -12.05
CA ALA A 54 24.12 -10.95 -12.21
C ALA A 54 25.00 -11.86 -11.33
N GLU A 55 26.31 -11.62 -11.28
CA GLU A 55 27.24 -12.40 -10.46
C GLU A 55 26.99 -12.26 -8.95
N ARG A 56 26.47 -11.11 -8.51
CA ARG A 56 26.18 -10.82 -7.09
C ARG A 56 24.74 -11.14 -6.69
N ALA A 57 23.86 -11.51 -7.62
CA ALA A 57 22.42 -11.68 -7.36
C ALA A 57 22.11 -12.64 -6.20
N ALA A 58 22.70 -13.84 -6.21
CA ALA A 58 22.50 -14.82 -5.14
C ALA A 58 23.04 -14.34 -3.77
N ALA A 59 24.09 -13.51 -3.75
CA ALA A 59 24.61 -12.95 -2.51
C ALA A 59 23.69 -11.86 -1.95
N LEU A 60 23.14 -11.01 -2.84
CA LEU A 60 22.17 -9.98 -2.49
C LEU A 60 20.88 -10.60 -1.92
N GLU A 61 20.36 -11.67 -2.54
CA GLU A 61 19.19 -12.41 -2.02
C GLU A 61 19.43 -12.91 -0.60
N ARG A 62 20.58 -13.56 -0.34
CA ARG A 62 20.90 -14.09 1.01
C ARG A 62 20.96 -12.99 2.06
N LEU A 63 21.56 -11.84 1.73
CA LEU A 63 21.59 -10.68 2.62
C LEU A 63 20.18 -10.13 2.87
N ALA A 64 19.38 -10.01 1.82
CA ALA A 64 18.00 -9.54 1.87
C ALA A 64 17.11 -10.47 2.72
N GLN A 65 17.24 -11.78 2.58
CA GLN A 65 16.52 -12.77 3.40
C GLN A 65 16.95 -12.75 4.86
N THR A 66 18.23 -12.44 5.14
CA THR A 66 18.72 -12.27 6.53
C THR A 66 18.04 -11.08 7.22
N ALA A 67 17.60 -10.07 6.47
CA ALA A 67 16.80 -8.98 7.03
C ALA A 67 15.40 -9.40 7.46
N LEU A 68 14.88 -10.50 6.91
CA LEU A 68 13.57 -11.04 7.23
C LEU A 68 13.58 -12.14 8.28
N SER A 69 14.70 -12.82 8.48
CA SER A 69 14.83 -13.95 9.42
C SER A 69 14.67 -13.55 10.90
N GLY A 70 14.78 -12.25 11.22
CA GLY A 70 14.73 -11.74 12.59
C GLY A 70 15.95 -12.13 13.44
N THR A 71 16.98 -12.72 12.83
CA THR A 71 18.23 -13.09 13.52
C THR A 71 19.15 -11.89 13.77
N VAL A 72 18.91 -10.78 13.07
CA VAL A 72 19.65 -9.52 13.15
C VAL A 72 18.63 -8.39 13.25
N GLU A 73 18.98 -7.31 13.96
CA GLU A 73 18.16 -6.10 14.01
C GLU A 73 17.79 -5.62 12.59
N PRO A 74 16.51 -5.34 12.28
CA PRO A 74 16.07 -5.02 10.92
C PRO A 74 16.78 -3.82 10.29
N SER A 75 17.23 -2.85 11.10
CA SER A 75 18.00 -1.69 10.64
C SER A 75 19.42 -2.07 10.21
N GLN A 76 20.07 -2.98 10.94
CA GLN A 76 21.41 -3.47 10.64
C GLN A 76 21.41 -4.38 9.41
N ALA A 77 20.41 -5.26 9.29
CA ALA A 77 20.30 -6.13 8.13
C ALA A 77 19.99 -5.34 6.84
N ARG A 78 19.07 -4.35 6.91
CA ARG A 78 18.84 -3.42 5.80
C ARG A 78 20.12 -2.68 5.39
N ARG A 79 20.90 -2.21 6.36
CA ARG A 79 22.20 -1.55 6.09
C ARG A 79 23.17 -2.46 5.36
N ALA A 80 23.25 -3.74 5.72
CA ALA A 80 24.14 -4.69 5.05
C ALA A 80 23.81 -4.87 3.55
N VAL A 81 22.53 -4.89 3.19
CA VAL A 81 22.10 -4.94 1.77
C VAL A 81 22.46 -3.64 1.05
N MET A 82 22.19 -2.49 1.68
CA MET A 82 22.54 -1.17 1.12
C MET A 82 24.05 -1.01 0.93
N ASP A 83 24.85 -1.45 1.90
CA ASP A 83 26.31 -1.42 1.81
C ASP A 83 26.81 -2.34 0.68
N ALA A 84 26.19 -3.51 0.49
CA ALA A 84 26.53 -4.42 -0.60
C ALA A 84 26.21 -3.82 -1.97
N LEU A 85 25.06 -3.16 -2.11
CA LEU A 85 24.69 -2.44 -3.34
C LEU A 85 25.64 -1.27 -3.59
N SER A 86 25.95 -0.46 -2.57
CA SER A 86 26.93 0.63 -2.69
C SER A 86 28.31 0.13 -3.13
N ARG A 87 28.77 -1.00 -2.58
CA ARG A 87 30.05 -1.61 -2.95
C ARG A 87 30.04 -2.12 -4.38
N LEU A 88 28.95 -2.74 -4.84
CA LEU A 88 28.80 -3.17 -6.23
C LEU A 88 29.06 -2.01 -7.19
N PHE A 89 28.43 -0.86 -6.97
CA PHE A 89 28.65 0.34 -7.79
C PHE A 89 30.09 0.86 -7.71
N GLN A 90 30.72 0.83 -6.54
CA GLN A 90 32.10 1.27 -6.36
C GLN A 90 33.11 0.34 -7.03
N ASP A 91 32.90 -0.98 -6.93
CA ASP A 91 33.73 -2.00 -7.58
C ASP A 91 33.66 -1.82 -9.10
N VAL A 92 32.45 -1.76 -9.68
CA VAL A 92 32.25 -1.56 -11.13
C VAL A 92 32.86 -0.24 -11.59
N HIS A 93 32.73 0.82 -10.78
CA HIS A 93 33.34 2.10 -11.10
C HIS A 93 34.87 2.02 -11.17
N ALA A 94 35.50 1.38 -10.18
CA ALA A 94 36.96 1.20 -10.15
C ALA A 94 37.45 0.29 -11.29
N ASP A 95 36.71 -0.78 -11.59
CA ASP A 95 37.01 -1.70 -12.69
C ASP A 95 36.89 -0.99 -14.04
N LEU A 96 35.85 -0.19 -14.24
CA LEU A 96 35.66 0.57 -15.48
C LEU A 96 36.77 1.62 -15.67
N LEU A 97 37.14 2.37 -14.63
CA LEU A 97 38.24 3.33 -14.71
C LEU A 97 39.58 2.65 -15.04
N SER A 98 39.83 1.48 -14.45
CA SER A 98 41.03 0.68 -14.73
C SER A 98 41.02 0.18 -16.18
N LEU A 99 39.88 -0.30 -16.66
CA LEU A 99 39.72 -0.76 -18.04
C LEU A 99 39.92 0.37 -19.06
N VAL A 100 39.38 1.56 -18.79
CA VAL A 100 39.58 2.75 -19.65
C VAL A 100 41.04 3.21 -19.65
N PHE A 101 41.75 3.06 -18.54
CA PHE A 101 43.18 3.33 -18.47
C PHE A 101 44.01 2.36 -19.33
N GLU A 102 43.65 1.06 -19.31
CA GLU A 102 44.31 0.02 -20.10
C GLU A 102 43.97 0.07 -21.59
N ARG A 103 42.74 0.50 -21.92
CA ARG A 103 42.20 0.54 -23.29
C ARG A 103 41.71 1.95 -23.63
N PRO A 104 42.61 2.84 -24.11
CA PRO A 104 42.27 4.23 -24.43
C PRO A 104 41.14 4.41 -25.44
N GLU A 105 40.81 3.40 -26.24
CA GLU A 105 39.65 3.36 -27.14
C GLU A 105 38.31 3.36 -26.41
N LEU A 106 38.28 3.02 -25.12
CA LEU A 106 37.10 3.09 -24.25
C LEU A 106 36.97 4.43 -23.52
N ARG A 107 37.77 5.44 -23.88
CA ARG A 107 37.64 6.78 -23.29
C ARG A 107 36.21 7.30 -23.41
N GLY A 108 35.69 7.79 -22.29
CA GLY A 108 34.32 8.27 -22.20
C GLY A 108 33.29 7.16 -21.93
N ALA A 109 33.72 5.91 -21.71
CA ALA A 109 32.83 4.84 -21.26
C ALA A 109 32.19 5.21 -19.93
N THR A 110 30.88 5.45 -19.96
CA THR A 110 30.08 5.67 -18.76
C THR A 110 28.78 4.87 -18.85
N THR A 111 28.17 4.63 -17.69
CA THR A 111 26.83 4.03 -17.65
C THR A 111 26.04 4.52 -16.44
N THR A 112 24.73 4.63 -16.61
CA THR A 112 23.74 4.81 -15.55
C THR A 112 23.20 3.46 -15.11
N ALA A 113 22.54 3.41 -13.95
CA ALA A 113 21.91 2.20 -13.49
C ALA A 113 20.79 2.46 -12.50
N THR A 114 19.80 1.57 -12.54
CA THR A 114 18.80 1.42 -11.48
C THR A 114 18.64 -0.06 -11.17
N ILE A 115 18.91 -0.44 -9.91
CA ILE A 115 18.84 -1.82 -9.41
C ILE A 115 17.72 -1.90 -8.38
N ALA A 116 16.91 -2.96 -8.47
CA ALA A 116 15.89 -3.33 -7.51
C ALA A 116 16.15 -4.75 -6.97
N VAL A 117 16.18 -4.91 -5.64
CA VAL A 117 16.30 -6.21 -4.96
C VAL A 117 15.09 -6.41 -4.05
N TRP A 118 14.29 -7.43 -4.32
CA TRP A 118 13.12 -7.77 -3.52
C TRP A 118 13.48 -8.74 -2.41
N ASP A 119 13.12 -8.42 -1.16
CA ASP A 119 13.37 -9.32 -0.03
C ASP A 119 12.18 -10.23 0.31
N GLY A 120 10.98 -9.92 -0.17
CA GLY A 120 9.73 -10.58 0.24
C GLY A 120 8.68 -9.65 0.82
N LYS A 121 9.10 -8.53 1.41
CA LYS A 121 8.26 -7.48 2.03
C LYS A 121 8.46 -6.10 1.43
N GLY A 122 9.64 -5.84 0.90
CA GLY A 122 10.04 -4.56 0.36
C GLY A 122 11.08 -4.73 -0.74
N VAL A 123 11.45 -3.60 -1.32
CA VAL A 123 12.41 -3.50 -2.41
C VAL A 123 13.52 -2.56 -1.99
N TYR A 124 14.76 -3.04 -2.05
CA TYR A 124 15.96 -2.22 -1.97
C TYR A 124 16.23 -1.65 -3.36
N VAL A 125 16.44 -0.35 -3.42
CA VAL A 125 16.70 0.41 -4.64
C VAL A 125 18.11 0.98 -4.54
N ALA A 126 18.89 0.82 -5.59
CA ALA A 126 20.17 1.48 -5.75
C ALA A 126 20.28 2.13 -7.13
N HIS A 127 20.62 3.40 -7.18
CA HIS A 127 20.42 4.23 -8.37
C HIS A 127 21.57 5.22 -8.60
N ILE A 128 21.97 5.36 -9.87
CA ILE A 128 22.85 6.42 -10.36
C ILE A 128 22.52 6.76 -11.82
N GLY A 129 22.21 8.03 -12.10
CA GLY A 129 21.94 8.52 -13.45
C GLY A 129 20.45 8.81 -13.62
N ASP A 130 19.88 8.52 -14.77
CA ASP A 130 18.51 8.90 -15.16
C ASP A 130 17.65 7.74 -15.67
N CYS A 131 18.13 6.50 -15.58
CA CYS A 131 17.23 5.34 -15.56
C CYS A 131 16.22 5.47 -14.41
N ARG A 132 14.95 5.15 -14.66
CA ARG A 132 13.89 5.35 -13.67
C ARG A 132 13.33 4.04 -13.15
N LEU A 133 12.94 4.05 -11.87
CA LEU A 133 12.12 3.00 -11.27
C LEU A 133 10.79 3.61 -10.83
N TYR A 134 9.70 2.97 -11.23
CA TYR A 134 8.35 3.27 -10.80
C TYR A 134 7.75 2.11 -10.02
N LEU A 135 6.87 2.42 -9.06
CA LEU A 135 6.01 1.47 -8.36
C LEU A 135 4.57 1.73 -8.76
N LEU A 136 3.88 0.70 -9.23
CA LEU A 136 2.44 0.67 -9.38
C LEU A 136 1.85 -0.07 -8.17
N HIS A 137 1.13 0.67 -7.32
CA HIS A 137 0.45 0.15 -6.13
C HIS A 137 -1.00 0.66 -6.13
N ASP A 138 -2.00 -0.24 -6.08
CA ASP A 138 -3.42 0.12 -6.01
C ASP A 138 -3.86 1.23 -7.00
N ARG A 139 -3.43 1.09 -8.26
CA ARG A 139 -3.62 2.02 -9.38
C ARG A 139 -2.84 3.32 -9.35
N ASP A 140 -2.04 3.56 -8.31
CA ASP A 140 -1.13 4.69 -8.26
C ASP A 140 0.23 4.25 -8.82
N LEU A 141 0.59 4.78 -9.99
CA LEU A 141 1.98 4.70 -10.44
C LEU A 141 2.70 5.86 -9.76
N ARG A 142 3.92 5.64 -9.28
CA ARG A 142 4.78 6.69 -8.73
C ARG A 142 6.24 6.41 -9.03
N GLN A 143 7.02 7.44 -9.33
CA GLN A 143 8.46 7.32 -9.50
C GLN A 143 9.15 7.20 -8.12
N LEU A 144 10.05 6.25 -7.97
CA LEU A 144 10.82 6.03 -6.74
C LEU A 144 12.23 6.64 -6.80
N THR A 145 12.80 6.79 -7.99
CA THR A 145 14.13 7.39 -8.19
C THR A 145 14.03 8.88 -8.51
N SER A 146 15.10 9.62 -8.24
CA SER A 146 15.25 11.00 -8.71
C SER A 146 16.36 11.04 -9.73
N ASP A 147 16.10 11.57 -10.91
CA ASP A 147 17.10 11.66 -11.97
C ASP A 147 18.33 12.45 -11.52
N HIS A 148 19.51 11.97 -11.90
CA HIS A 148 20.78 12.64 -11.70
C HIS A 148 21.20 13.34 -13.00
N THR A 149 20.43 14.37 -13.38
CA THR A 149 20.73 15.23 -14.53
C THR A 149 21.09 16.64 -14.06
N MET A 150 21.83 17.39 -14.90
CA MET A 150 22.17 18.78 -14.60
C MET A 150 20.94 19.65 -14.38
N VAL A 151 19.85 19.38 -15.10
CA VAL A 151 18.58 20.11 -14.91
C VAL A 151 17.98 19.82 -13.55
N GLU A 152 17.98 18.56 -13.11
CA GLU A 152 17.45 18.22 -11.78
C GLU A 152 18.32 18.80 -10.66
N ASP A 153 19.65 18.85 -10.85
CA ASP A 153 20.55 19.51 -9.91
C ASP A 153 20.30 21.03 -9.83
N LEU A 154 20.08 21.71 -10.96
CA LEU A 154 19.74 23.13 -10.99
C LEU A 154 18.40 23.42 -10.31
N ILE A 155 17.39 22.55 -10.50
CA ILE A 155 16.10 22.66 -9.82
C ILE A 155 16.29 22.50 -8.30
N ARG A 156 17.05 21.48 -7.88
CA ARG A 156 17.32 21.20 -6.46
C ARG A 156 18.07 22.35 -5.78
N MET A 157 18.95 23.04 -6.50
CA MET A 157 19.66 24.22 -6.02
C MET A 157 18.83 25.52 -6.06
N GLY A 158 17.61 25.48 -6.60
CA GLY A 158 16.73 26.65 -6.74
C GLY A 158 17.15 27.61 -7.87
N HIS A 159 18.01 27.15 -8.78
CA HIS A 159 18.48 27.93 -9.95
C HIS A 159 17.58 27.77 -11.17
N LEU A 160 16.67 26.80 -11.17
CA LEU A 160 15.70 26.54 -12.23
C LEU A 160 14.37 26.12 -11.61
N ARG A 161 13.24 26.51 -12.21
CA ARG A 161 11.93 26.08 -11.72
C ARG A 161 11.55 24.73 -12.34
N PRO A 162 10.80 23.85 -11.65
CA PRO A 162 10.39 22.54 -12.18
C PRO A 162 9.68 22.62 -13.53
N GLU A 163 8.89 23.67 -13.77
CA GLU A 163 8.13 23.86 -15.01
C GLU A 163 9.04 24.14 -16.22
N GLU A 164 10.28 24.55 -15.99
CA GLU A 164 11.26 24.87 -17.04
C GLU A 164 12.09 23.64 -17.47
N ARG A 165 11.90 22.48 -16.81
CA ARG A 165 12.66 21.24 -17.01
C ARG A 165 12.68 20.80 -18.48
N SER A 166 11.51 20.59 -19.08
CA SER A 166 11.39 19.92 -20.38
C SER A 166 11.93 20.75 -21.56
N ALA A 167 11.95 22.09 -21.42
CA ALA A 167 12.45 22.99 -22.45
C ALA A 167 13.94 23.32 -22.29
N HIS A 168 14.59 22.88 -21.20
CA HIS A 168 15.94 23.28 -20.89
C HIS A 168 16.99 22.52 -21.73
N ARG A 169 17.99 23.24 -22.23
CA ARG A 169 19.07 22.71 -23.09
C ARG A 169 19.92 21.60 -22.45
N LEU A 170 19.88 21.46 -21.12
CA LEU A 170 20.67 20.48 -20.37
C LEU A 170 19.83 19.27 -19.89
N ARG A 171 18.59 19.10 -20.38
CA ARG A 171 17.63 18.11 -19.83
C ARG A 171 18.13 16.67 -19.86
N GLY A 172 18.88 16.27 -20.90
CA GLY A 172 19.50 14.94 -21.02
C GLY A 172 20.99 14.91 -20.67
N VAL A 173 21.51 15.92 -19.95
CA VAL A 173 22.91 15.89 -19.50
C VAL A 173 22.97 15.27 -18.12
N VAL A 174 23.38 14.00 -18.07
CA VAL A 174 23.60 13.26 -16.83
C VAL A 174 24.69 13.95 -16.00
N SER A 175 24.43 14.15 -14.70
CA SER A 175 25.37 14.76 -13.75
C SER A 175 26.08 13.74 -12.87
N ARG A 176 25.54 12.51 -12.77
CA ARG A 176 26.18 11.39 -12.07
C ARG A 176 26.05 10.10 -12.87
N SER A 177 27.19 9.52 -13.22
CA SER A 177 27.29 8.24 -13.92
C SER A 177 28.45 7.43 -13.36
N ILE A 178 28.46 6.11 -13.62
CA ILE A 178 29.62 5.26 -13.38
C ILE A 178 30.65 5.54 -14.47
N GLY A 179 31.90 5.82 -14.09
CA GLY A 179 33.04 5.93 -15.01
C GLY A 179 33.49 7.36 -15.32
N GLU A 180 32.71 8.37 -14.92
CA GLU A 180 32.99 9.77 -15.24
C GLU A 180 33.68 10.56 -14.11
N SER A 181 33.21 10.40 -12.87
CA SER A 181 33.67 11.19 -11.73
C SER A 181 34.71 10.46 -10.88
N ALA A 182 35.43 11.17 -10.00
CA ALA A 182 36.34 10.54 -9.05
C ALA A 182 35.64 9.79 -7.89
N LEU A 183 34.32 10.01 -7.71
CA LEU A 183 33.54 9.44 -6.62
C LEU A 183 32.20 8.90 -7.13
N CYS A 184 32.01 7.59 -7.05
CA CYS A 184 30.72 6.95 -7.34
C CYS A 184 29.72 7.20 -6.20
N LYS A 185 28.92 8.27 -6.32
CA LYS A 185 27.85 8.61 -5.36
C LYS A 185 26.52 8.04 -5.83
N THR A 186 26.05 7.02 -5.12
CA THR A 186 24.79 6.32 -5.38
C THR A 186 23.69 6.75 -4.42
N ASP A 187 22.45 6.71 -4.91
CA ASP A 187 21.26 6.89 -4.10
C ASP A 187 20.71 5.51 -3.72
N LEU A 188 20.37 5.32 -2.44
CA LEU A 188 19.95 4.05 -1.85
C LEU A 188 18.65 4.23 -1.08
N ALA A 189 17.67 3.38 -1.31
CA ALA A 189 16.35 3.47 -0.65
C ALA A 189 15.74 2.09 -0.40
N TYR A 190 14.94 1.96 0.66
CA TYR A 190 14.11 0.78 0.91
C TYR A 190 12.66 1.20 0.91
N VAL A 191 11.84 0.51 0.12
CA VAL A 191 10.41 0.79 -0.02
C VAL A 191 9.64 -0.47 0.31
N GLU A 192 8.70 -0.39 1.25
CA GLU A 192 7.76 -1.47 1.51
C GLU A 192 6.79 -1.60 0.33
N VAL A 193 6.47 -2.84 -0.03
CA VAL A 193 5.63 -3.16 -1.19
C VAL A 193 4.52 -4.11 -0.77
N ALA A 194 3.39 -3.98 -1.43
CA ALA A 194 2.26 -4.87 -1.23
C ALA A 194 2.29 -6.05 -2.22
N PRO A 195 1.65 -7.16 -1.84
CA PRO A 195 1.24 -8.20 -2.78
C PRO A 195 0.62 -7.65 -4.07
N GLY A 196 1.06 -8.12 -5.24
CA GLY A 196 0.51 -7.70 -6.53
C GLY A 196 1.06 -6.38 -7.07
N ASP A 197 1.86 -5.65 -6.29
CA ASP A 197 2.57 -4.46 -6.76
C ASP A 197 3.42 -4.76 -7.99
N ARG A 198 3.52 -3.77 -8.88
CA ARG A 198 4.37 -3.88 -10.08
C ARG A 198 5.48 -2.85 -10.04
N LEU A 199 6.71 -3.30 -10.26
CA LEU A 199 7.85 -2.42 -10.48
C LEU A 199 8.03 -2.22 -11.98
N VAL A 200 8.31 -0.99 -12.40
CA VAL A 200 8.67 -0.67 -13.79
C VAL A 200 10.03 -0.01 -13.78
N LEU A 201 11.03 -0.64 -14.38
CA LEU A 201 12.36 -0.05 -14.57
C LEU A 201 12.51 0.31 -16.04
N CYS A 202 13.07 1.47 -16.37
CA CYS A 202 13.31 1.83 -17.76
C CYS A 202 14.46 2.82 -17.95
N SER A 203 15.03 2.85 -19.16
CA SER A 203 15.98 3.88 -19.62
C SER A 203 15.25 5.17 -20.03
N ASP A 204 16.01 6.21 -20.37
CA ASP A 204 15.47 7.48 -20.84
C ASP A 204 14.75 7.35 -22.19
N GLY A 205 15.14 6.42 -23.06
CA GLY A 205 14.45 6.13 -24.32
C GLY A 205 12.99 5.72 -24.16
N VAL A 206 12.57 5.33 -22.96
CA VAL A 206 11.16 5.25 -22.55
C VAL A 206 10.72 6.54 -21.89
N SER A 207 11.42 6.97 -20.83
CA SER A 207 10.90 7.95 -19.88
C SER A 207 10.95 9.42 -20.35
N ASP A 208 11.70 9.71 -21.41
CA ASP A 208 11.73 10.99 -22.11
C ASP A 208 10.66 11.10 -23.20
N TYR A 209 10.10 9.96 -23.65
CA TYR A 209 9.18 9.88 -24.78
C TYR A 209 7.76 9.48 -24.38
N LEU A 210 7.61 8.68 -23.34
CA LEU A 210 6.32 8.27 -22.80
C LEU A 210 6.01 9.09 -21.54
N GLU A 211 4.95 9.88 -21.63
CA GLU A 211 4.40 10.56 -20.46
C GLU A 211 3.83 9.55 -19.45
N PHE A 212 3.72 10.02 -18.21
CA PHE A 212 3.27 9.23 -17.07
C PHE A 212 1.93 8.52 -17.30
N ASP A 213 0.97 9.23 -17.91
CA ASP A 213 -0.37 8.70 -18.19
C ASP A 213 -0.33 7.56 -19.24
N THR A 214 0.54 7.67 -20.24
CA THR A 214 0.74 6.61 -21.25
C THR A 214 1.37 5.38 -20.61
N LEU A 215 2.43 5.56 -19.83
CA LEU A 215 3.09 4.46 -19.11
C LEU A 215 2.11 3.77 -18.16
N TRP A 216 1.30 4.54 -17.42
CA TRP A 216 0.25 4.03 -16.56
C TRP A 216 -0.80 3.22 -17.33
N LYS A 217 -1.29 3.71 -18.48
CA LYS A 217 -2.29 3.02 -19.31
C LYS A 217 -1.81 1.67 -19.83
N ILE A 218 -0.51 1.50 -20.02
CA ILE A 218 0.10 0.22 -20.43
C ILE A 218 0.21 -0.71 -19.22
N VAL A 219 0.78 -0.23 -18.12
CA VAL A 219 1.16 -1.08 -16.98
C VAL A 219 -0.05 -1.41 -16.10
N TRP A 220 -0.98 -0.49 -15.88
CA TRP A 220 -2.16 -0.73 -15.04
C TRP A 220 -2.98 -1.98 -15.43
N PRO A 221 -3.36 -2.19 -16.71
CA PRO A 221 -4.14 -3.37 -17.11
C PRO A 221 -3.33 -4.68 -17.20
N GLY A 222 -2.10 -4.73 -16.66
CA GLY A 222 -1.26 -5.92 -16.72
C GLY A 222 -0.29 -5.96 -17.91
N GLY A 223 -0.07 -4.85 -18.61
CA GLY A 223 0.85 -4.80 -19.77
C GLY A 223 2.29 -5.15 -19.41
N SER A 224 3.04 -5.64 -20.40
CA SER A 224 4.41 -6.10 -20.26
C SER A 224 5.44 -5.03 -20.68
N ALA A 225 6.71 -5.29 -20.40
CA ALA A 225 7.81 -4.47 -20.91
C ALA A 225 7.80 -4.34 -22.45
N HIS A 226 7.36 -5.37 -23.17
CA HIS A 226 7.27 -5.33 -24.63
C HIS A 226 6.26 -4.29 -25.11
N ALA A 227 5.12 -4.15 -24.42
CA ALA A 227 4.12 -3.15 -24.75
C ALA A 227 4.65 -1.72 -24.52
N ILE A 228 5.49 -1.53 -23.48
CA ILE A 228 6.16 -0.24 -23.23
C ILE A 228 7.13 0.09 -24.37
N VAL A 229 7.99 -0.85 -24.76
CA VAL A 229 8.95 -0.66 -25.85
C VAL A 229 8.24 -0.42 -27.18
N GLU A 230 7.18 -1.17 -27.47
CA GLU A 230 6.38 -0.99 -28.69
C GLU A 230 5.74 0.40 -28.74
N GLU A 231 5.22 0.91 -27.62
CA GLU A 231 4.67 2.26 -27.58
C GLU A 231 5.76 3.33 -27.75
N ALA A 232 6.93 3.16 -27.11
CA ALA A 232 8.07 4.06 -27.27
C ALA A 232 8.57 4.13 -28.73
N LEU A 233 8.58 2.99 -29.44
CA LEU A 233 8.87 2.94 -30.88
C LEU A 233 7.80 3.66 -31.71
N LYS A 234 6.51 3.50 -31.38
CA LYS A 234 5.40 4.15 -32.10
C LYS A 234 5.44 5.67 -32.01
N VAL A 235 5.82 6.22 -30.84
CA VAL A 235 5.97 7.67 -30.66
C VAL A 235 7.28 8.21 -31.24
N GLY A 236 8.14 7.33 -31.79
CA GLY A 236 9.35 7.70 -32.49
C GLY A 236 10.53 7.98 -31.57
N SER A 237 10.70 7.19 -30.50
CA SER A 237 11.89 7.28 -29.67
C SER A 237 13.17 7.14 -30.52
N ALA A 238 14.05 8.12 -30.36
CA ALA A 238 15.30 8.23 -31.10
C ALA A 238 16.50 7.66 -30.33
N ASP A 239 16.28 7.14 -29.12
CA ASP A 239 17.32 6.51 -28.31
C ASP A 239 17.15 5.01 -28.16
N ASN A 240 18.11 4.36 -27.50
CA ASN A 240 17.96 2.99 -27.05
C ASN A 240 16.82 2.89 -26.02
N ILE A 241 16.01 1.85 -26.12
CA ILE A 241 14.76 1.73 -25.37
C ILE A 241 14.83 0.45 -24.57
N THR A 242 14.88 0.56 -23.25
CA THR A 242 14.88 -0.60 -22.36
C THR A 242 13.84 -0.47 -21.27
N ALA A 243 13.07 -1.54 -21.04
CA ALA A 243 12.05 -1.58 -20.01
C ALA A 243 11.98 -2.96 -19.35
N LEU A 244 11.63 -2.97 -18.07
CA LEU A 244 11.28 -4.14 -17.27
C LEU A 244 9.98 -3.87 -16.57
N VAL A 245 9.12 -4.89 -16.48
CA VAL A 245 7.96 -4.89 -15.59
C VAL A 245 8.00 -6.13 -14.72
N VAL A 246 8.11 -5.94 -13.41
CA VAL A 246 8.20 -7.00 -12.41
C VAL A 246 6.91 -7.03 -11.60
N THR A 247 6.15 -8.11 -11.69
CA THR A 247 4.96 -8.32 -10.86
C THR A 247 5.36 -9.06 -9.60
N LEU A 248 5.14 -8.44 -8.43
CA LEU A 248 5.46 -9.02 -7.13
C LEU A 248 4.37 -10.02 -6.69
N PRO A 249 4.76 -11.18 -6.14
CA PRO A 249 3.83 -12.26 -5.89
C PRO A 249 2.91 -11.95 -4.72
N GLU A 250 1.65 -12.39 -4.83
CA GLU A 250 0.72 -12.36 -3.70
C GLU A 250 1.00 -13.50 -2.70
N PRO A 251 0.92 -13.29 -1.38
CA PRO A 251 1.05 -14.35 -0.40
C PRO A 251 -0.18 -15.27 -0.48
N ASN A 252 0.00 -16.41 -1.15
CA ASN A 252 -0.87 -17.58 -1.25
C ASN A 252 -2.15 -17.54 -0.40
N ILE A 253 -3.22 -17.02 -0.98
CA ILE A 253 -4.48 -17.76 -1.02
C ILE A 253 -4.34 -18.69 -2.23
N PRO A 254 -4.62 -20.00 -2.13
CA PRO A 254 -4.49 -20.91 -3.27
C PRO A 254 -5.40 -20.42 -4.40
N THR A 255 -4.80 -19.79 -5.40
CA THR A 255 -5.54 -19.22 -6.53
C THR A 255 -5.25 -20.09 -7.73
N THR A 256 -6.24 -20.88 -8.09
CA THR A 256 -6.29 -21.61 -9.36
C THR A 256 -6.26 -20.56 -10.46
N VAL A 257 -5.30 -20.67 -11.38
CA VAL A 257 -5.29 -19.86 -12.60
C VAL A 257 -6.59 -20.18 -13.36
N VAL A 258 -7.53 -19.25 -13.38
CA VAL A 258 -8.69 -19.30 -14.26
C VAL A 258 -8.91 -17.92 -14.85
N SER A 259 -8.39 -17.70 -16.05
CA SER A 259 -8.87 -16.64 -16.93
C SER A 259 -10.32 -16.96 -17.32
N SER A 260 -11.31 -16.28 -16.74
CA SER A 260 -12.66 -16.13 -17.31
C SER A 260 -13.54 -15.27 -16.39
N ILE A 261 -14.57 -14.66 -16.98
CA ILE A 261 -15.91 -14.24 -16.49
C ILE A 261 -16.19 -14.24 -14.96
N ALA A 262 -15.67 -15.18 -14.18
CA ALA A 262 -15.73 -15.25 -12.72
C ALA A 262 -15.23 -13.98 -12.00
N GLU A 263 -14.20 -13.28 -12.49
CA GLU A 263 -13.73 -12.03 -11.86
C GLU A 263 -14.72 -10.87 -12.06
N VAL A 264 -15.38 -10.80 -13.22
CA VAL A 264 -16.47 -9.85 -13.48
C VAL A 264 -17.68 -10.19 -12.62
N LEU A 265 -17.97 -11.48 -12.45
CA LEU A 265 -19.02 -11.96 -11.55
C LEU A 265 -18.71 -11.67 -10.07
N GLN A 266 -17.46 -11.82 -9.62
CA GLN A 266 -17.04 -11.49 -8.24
C GLN A 266 -17.13 -10.00 -7.94
N HIS A 267 -16.80 -9.13 -8.91
CA HIS A 267 -17.01 -7.68 -8.75
C HIS A 267 -18.50 -7.33 -8.68
N THR A 268 -19.34 -7.99 -9.49
CA THR A 268 -20.79 -7.82 -9.44
C THR A 268 -21.36 -8.28 -8.09
N GLU A 269 -20.95 -9.45 -7.59
CA GLU A 269 -21.38 -9.96 -6.28
C GLU A 269 -20.92 -9.07 -5.12
N ARG A 270 -19.68 -8.55 -5.14
CA ARG A 270 -19.19 -7.63 -4.11
C ARG A 270 -19.86 -6.25 -4.20
N LEU A 271 -20.21 -5.80 -5.40
CA LEU A 271 -20.98 -4.57 -5.60
C LEU A 271 -22.41 -4.70 -5.12
N ASP A 272 -23.09 -5.80 -5.45
CA ASP A 272 -24.44 -6.11 -4.96
C ASP A 272 -24.43 -6.24 -3.43
N LEU A 273 -23.40 -6.88 -2.89
CA LEU A 273 -23.21 -6.98 -1.46
C LEU A 273 -22.97 -5.60 -0.83
N LEU A 274 -22.18 -4.71 -1.44
CA LEU A 274 -21.99 -3.34 -0.94
C LEU A 274 -23.26 -2.49 -1.08
N ALA A 275 -23.99 -2.63 -2.18
CA ALA A 275 -25.21 -1.87 -2.45
C ALA A 275 -26.34 -2.25 -1.48
N THR A 276 -26.37 -3.50 -0.99
CA THR A 276 -27.35 -3.97 0.00
C THR A 276 -27.04 -3.54 1.43
N LEU A 277 -25.90 -2.87 1.68
CA LEU A 277 -25.51 -2.46 3.03
C LEU A 277 -26.21 -1.17 3.44
N SER A 278 -26.67 -1.17 4.70
CA SER A 278 -27.31 -0.03 5.33
C SER A 278 -26.49 1.27 5.23
N PHE A 279 -25.16 1.20 5.29
CA PHE A 279 -24.29 2.37 5.21
C PHE A 279 -23.87 2.81 3.80
N CYS A 280 -24.13 1.97 2.81
CA CYS A 280 -23.80 2.23 1.41
C CYS A 280 -25.03 2.53 0.56
N ARG A 281 -26.26 2.39 1.10
CA ARG A 281 -27.52 2.58 0.35
C ARG A 281 -27.68 3.94 -0.31
N HIS A 282 -26.95 4.95 0.16
CA HIS A 282 -27.00 6.33 -0.34
C HIS A 282 -25.82 6.66 -1.29
N LEU A 283 -24.94 5.70 -1.54
CA LEU A 283 -23.81 5.84 -2.44
C LEU A 283 -24.22 5.47 -3.87
N ARG A 284 -23.77 6.26 -4.83
CA ARG A 284 -23.91 5.96 -6.27
C ARG A 284 -22.95 4.82 -6.66
N THR A 285 -23.16 4.19 -7.81
CA THR A 285 -22.34 3.04 -8.23
C THR A 285 -20.84 3.36 -8.34
N ASP A 286 -20.48 4.55 -8.80
CA ASP A 286 -19.09 5.08 -8.81
C ASP A 286 -18.51 5.25 -7.40
N GLU A 287 -19.34 5.65 -6.45
CA GLU A 287 -19.00 5.82 -5.04
C GLU A 287 -18.87 4.47 -4.32
N LEU A 288 -19.76 3.51 -4.62
CA LEU A 288 -19.67 2.12 -4.15
C LEU A 288 -18.38 1.45 -4.65
N MET A 289 -18.05 1.67 -5.92
CA MET A 289 -16.77 1.23 -6.50
C MET A 289 -15.57 1.88 -5.82
N THR A 290 -15.73 3.09 -5.28
CA THR A 290 -14.70 3.77 -4.50
C THR A 290 -14.55 3.15 -3.12
N VAL A 291 -15.64 2.87 -2.43
CA VAL A 291 -15.63 2.19 -1.12
C VAL A 291 -15.10 0.76 -1.22
N LEU A 292 -15.42 0.04 -2.29
CA LEU A 292 -14.98 -1.34 -2.51
C LEU A 292 -13.45 -1.49 -2.50
N ARG A 293 -12.70 -0.44 -2.85
CA ARG A 293 -11.23 -0.42 -2.82
C ARG A 293 -10.63 -0.40 -1.41
N TYR A 294 -11.35 0.14 -0.43
CA TYR A 294 -10.89 0.33 0.95
C TYR A 294 -11.45 -0.72 1.91
N VAL A 295 -12.29 -1.63 1.41
CA VAL A 295 -13.01 -2.59 2.22
C VAL A 295 -12.48 -4.00 1.97
N HIS A 296 -11.90 -4.59 3.01
CA HIS A 296 -11.25 -5.89 2.96
C HIS A 296 -12.19 -6.99 3.47
N GLU A 297 -12.33 -8.06 2.71
CA GLU A 297 -13.13 -9.20 3.14
C GLU A 297 -12.33 -10.11 4.09
N VAL A 298 -12.95 -10.52 5.19
CA VAL A 298 -12.39 -11.45 6.17
C VAL A 298 -13.35 -12.64 6.33
N GLN A 299 -12.82 -13.85 6.18
CA GLN A 299 -13.56 -15.08 6.42
C GLN A 299 -13.28 -15.60 7.84
N LEU A 300 -14.34 -15.97 8.55
CA LEU A 300 -14.29 -16.41 9.94
C LEU A 300 -14.87 -17.81 10.05
N LEU A 301 -14.13 -18.69 10.74
CA LEU A 301 -14.63 -20.00 11.14
C LEU A 301 -15.52 -19.87 12.39
N PRO A 302 -16.43 -20.82 12.64
CA PRO A 302 -17.17 -20.88 13.88
C PRO A 302 -16.22 -20.87 15.10
N GLY A 303 -16.55 -20.06 16.10
CA GLY A 303 -15.76 -19.87 17.32
C GLY A 303 -14.70 -18.76 17.25
N THR A 304 -14.35 -18.27 16.04
CA THR A 304 -13.36 -17.20 15.87
C THR A 304 -13.83 -15.91 16.56
N VAL A 305 -12.98 -15.34 17.42
CA VAL A 305 -13.22 -14.04 18.05
C VAL A 305 -12.67 -12.96 17.13
N VAL A 306 -13.52 -12.01 16.75
CA VAL A 306 -13.12 -10.85 15.92
C VAL A 306 -12.35 -9.84 16.76
N PHE A 307 -12.88 -9.54 17.96
CA PHE A 307 -12.20 -8.78 19.01
C PHE A 307 -12.89 -9.04 20.35
N ARG A 308 -12.20 -8.72 21.45
CA ARG A 308 -12.72 -8.82 22.83
C ARG A 308 -13.12 -7.46 23.36
N GLN A 309 -14.06 -7.46 24.30
CA GLN A 309 -14.41 -6.29 25.09
C GLN A 309 -13.15 -5.76 25.81
N GLY A 310 -12.93 -4.46 25.76
CA GLY A 310 -11.75 -3.80 26.30
C GLY A 310 -10.55 -3.73 25.35
N ASP A 311 -10.55 -4.43 24.22
CA ASP A 311 -9.47 -4.32 23.24
C ASP A 311 -9.38 -2.89 22.71
N ALA A 312 -8.15 -2.41 22.49
CA ALA A 312 -7.95 -1.23 21.66
C ALA A 312 -8.22 -1.62 20.21
N GLY A 313 -9.01 -0.84 19.49
CA GLY A 313 -9.27 -1.12 18.09
C GLY A 313 -9.87 0.08 17.38
N SER A 314 -9.53 0.24 16.11
CA SER A 314 -9.90 1.39 15.31
C SER A 314 -10.77 1.04 14.10
N ASP A 315 -11.11 -0.23 13.94
CA ASP A 315 -11.70 -0.73 12.71
C ASP A 315 -13.20 -0.92 12.84
N VAL A 316 -13.90 -0.78 11.71
CA VAL A 316 -15.32 -1.11 11.57
C VAL A 316 -15.46 -2.35 10.73
N TYR A 317 -16.44 -3.16 11.10
CA TYR A 317 -16.75 -4.39 10.42
C TYR A 317 -18.23 -4.45 10.08
N LEU A 318 -18.54 -5.25 9.07
CA LEU A 318 -19.88 -5.48 8.59
C LEU A 318 -20.07 -6.95 8.26
N VAL A 319 -21.22 -7.50 8.60
CA VAL A 319 -21.57 -8.88 8.30
C VAL A 319 -22.08 -8.99 6.86
N ALA A 320 -21.29 -9.61 5.99
CA ALA A 320 -21.63 -9.91 4.61
C ALA A 320 -22.41 -11.22 4.47
N LYS A 321 -22.04 -12.22 5.28
CA LYS A 321 -22.71 -13.53 5.35
C LYS A 321 -22.47 -14.14 6.72
N GLY A 322 -23.42 -14.89 7.22
CA GLY A 322 -23.27 -15.63 8.48
C GLY A 322 -23.82 -14.86 9.68
N LYS A 323 -23.39 -15.27 10.87
CA LYS A 323 -23.93 -14.77 12.13
C LYS A 323 -22.83 -14.68 13.20
N LEU A 324 -22.84 -13.55 13.91
CA LEU A 324 -21.92 -13.27 15.01
C LEU A 324 -22.70 -13.13 16.33
N ALA A 325 -22.12 -13.59 17.43
CA ALA A 325 -22.58 -13.31 18.79
C ALA A 325 -21.91 -12.04 19.32
N VAL A 326 -22.69 -11.24 20.04
CA VAL A 326 -22.24 -10.09 20.84
C VAL A 326 -22.30 -10.48 22.30
N GLU A 327 -21.15 -10.46 22.97
CA GLU A 327 -20.99 -10.83 24.37
C GLU A 327 -20.50 -9.62 25.18
N VAL A 328 -21.17 -9.29 26.29
CA VAL A 328 -20.75 -8.25 27.24
C VAL A 328 -20.61 -8.90 28.61
N ASP A 329 -19.46 -8.71 29.26
CA ASP A 329 -19.12 -9.33 30.54
C ASP A 329 -19.29 -10.86 30.54
N GLY A 330 -19.01 -11.48 29.39
CA GLY A 330 -19.12 -12.92 29.17
C GLY A 330 -20.56 -13.43 28.98
N GLN A 331 -21.57 -12.56 29.02
CA GLN A 331 -22.96 -12.93 28.74
C GLN A 331 -23.35 -12.59 27.30
N HIS A 332 -24.11 -13.48 26.67
CA HIS A 332 -24.66 -13.23 25.33
C HIS A 332 -25.75 -12.16 25.41
N VAL A 333 -25.54 -11.04 24.71
CA VAL A 333 -26.48 -9.92 24.67
C VAL A 333 -27.39 -10.04 23.44
N THR A 334 -26.80 -10.26 22.27
CA THR A 334 -27.54 -10.35 21.00
C THR A 334 -26.68 -11.01 19.93
N SER A 335 -27.25 -11.18 18.74
CA SER A 335 -26.54 -11.69 17.57
C SER A 335 -26.65 -10.73 16.38
N LEU A 336 -25.54 -10.52 15.68
CA LEU A 336 -25.48 -9.76 14.44
C LEU A 336 -25.67 -10.69 13.24
N GLN A 337 -26.51 -10.26 12.30
CA GLN A 337 -26.79 -10.97 11.05
C GLN A 337 -26.34 -10.12 9.85
N VAL A 338 -26.49 -10.68 8.66
CA VAL A 338 -26.17 -10.02 7.39
C VAL A 338 -26.74 -8.59 7.33
N GLY A 339 -25.90 -7.63 6.93
CA GLY A 339 -26.22 -6.20 6.84
C GLY A 339 -25.96 -5.40 8.13
N ALA A 340 -25.66 -6.07 9.25
CA ALA A 340 -25.30 -5.41 10.50
C ALA A 340 -23.82 -5.03 10.56
N HIS A 341 -23.52 -3.81 10.99
CA HIS A 341 -22.16 -3.34 11.26
C HIS A 341 -21.87 -3.21 12.77
N PHE A 342 -20.58 -3.29 13.11
CA PHE A 342 -20.07 -3.25 14.47
C PHE A 342 -18.65 -2.68 14.52
N GLY A 343 -18.27 -2.12 15.68
CA GLY A 343 -16.95 -1.52 15.90
C GLY A 343 -16.86 -0.02 15.56
N GLU A 344 -17.97 0.58 15.13
CA GLU A 344 -18.12 1.99 14.74
C GLU A 344 -17.75 2.97 15.83
N ILE A 345 -18.07 2.64 17.08
CA ILE A 345 -17.79 3.50 18.23
C ILE A 345 -16.28 3.67 18.39
N ALA A 346 -15.52 2.59 18.30
CA ALA A 346 -14.07 2.64 18.51
C ALA A 346 -13.34 3.36 17.35
N LEU A 347 -13.85 3.24 16.12
CA LEU A 347 -13.37 4.04 14.98
C LEU A 347 -13.54 5.54 15.25
N VAL A 348 -14.74 5.98 15.66
CA VAL A 348 -15.12 7.39 15.79
C VAL A 348 -14.66 8.04 17.09
N SER A 349 -14.80 7.37 18.24
CA SER A 349 -14.52 7.93 19.56
C SER A 349 -13.11 7.59 20.10
N GLY A 350 -12.43 6.62 19.48
CA GLY A 350 -11.14 6.11 19.97
C GLY A 350 -11.23 5.31 21.27
N GLN A 351 -12.44 5.03 21.77
CA GLN A 351 -12.64 4.23 22.98
C GLN A 351 -12.40 2.73 22.73
N ALA A 352 -12.09 2.00 23.79
CA ALA A 352 -11.94 0.55 23.76
C ALA A 352 -13.24 -0.17 23.31
N ARG A 353 -13.11 -1.39 22.78
CA ARG A 353 -14.25 -2.19 22.29
C ARG A 353 -15.26 -2.41 23.42
N SER A 354 -16.54 -2.11 23.15
CA SER A 354 -17.63 -2.20 24.15
C SER A 354 -18.15 -3.61 24.38
N ALA A 355 -17.83 -4.57 23.52
CA ALA A 355 -18.28 -5.95 23.58
C ALA A 355 -17.28 -6.89 22.92
N THR A 356 -17.36 -8.17 23.23
CA THR A 356 -16.67 -9.26 22.51
C THR A 356 -17.54 -9.70 21.34
N ILE A 357 -16.93 -9.86 20.15
CA ILE A 357 -17.63 -10.33 18.96
C ILE A 357 -17.04 -11.67 18.52
N ARG A 358 -17.91 -12.66 18.33
CA ARG A 358 -17.51 -14.03 17.98
C ARG A 358 -18.36 -14.60 16.86
N ALA A 359 -17.75 -15.27 15.89
CA ALA A 359 -18.48 -16.03 14.89
C ALA A 359 -19.11 -17.28 15.51
N ILE A 360 -20.41 -17.49 15.29
CA ILE A 360 -21.10 -18.71 15.74
C ILE A 360 -21.30 -19.71 14.60
N GLU A 361 -21.18 -19.25 13.36
CA GLU A 361 -21.21 -20.05 12.14
C GLU A 361 -20.17 -19.51 11.14
N PRO A 362 -19.89 -20.21 10.02
CA PRO A 362 -18.97 -19.69 9.00
C PRO A 362 -19.47 -18.33 8.50
N THR A 363 -18.68 -17.28 8.76
CA THR A 363 -19.09 -15.89 8.59
C THR A 363 -18.13 -15.18 7.66
N ARG A 364 -18.65 -14.39 6.73
CA ARG A 364 -17.88 -13.43 5.92
C ARG A 364 -18.17 -12.04 6.45
N ILE A 365 -17.13 -11.29 6.77
CA ILE A 365 -17.25 -9.89 7.16
C ILE A 365 -16.44 -8.99 6.22
N LEU A 366 -16.87 -7.75 6.10
CA LEU A 366 -16.13 -6.68 5.46
C LEU A 366 -15.51 -5.79 6.54
N ARG A 367 -14.21 -5.51 6.44
CA ARG A 367 -13.41 -4.69 7.36
C ARG A 367 -13.01 -3.39 6.67
N LEU A 368 -13.17 -2.29 7.38
CA LEU A 368 -12.64 -0.97 7.01
C LEU A 368 -11.79 -0.46 8.19
N SER A 369 -10.50 -0.26 7.98
CA SER A 369 -9.62 0.27 9.02
C SER A 369 -9.76 1.79 9.15
N ARG A 370 -9.23 2.35 10.24
CA ARG A 370 -9.17 3.82 10.41
C ARG A 370 -8.30 4.48 9.36
N ASP A 371 -7.17 3.86 9.02
CA ASP A 371 -6.24 4.42 8.04
C ASP A 371 -6.88 4.39 6.65
N ASP A 372 -7.51 3.28 6.26
CA ASP A 372 -8.28 3.18 5.01
C ASP A 372 -9.43 4.18 4.96
N PHE A 373 -10.13 4.39 6.09
CA PHE A 373 -11.19 5.39 6.19
C PHE A 373 -10.64 6.82 6.07
N PHE A 374 -9.48 7.10 6.66
CA PHE A 374 -8.81 8.39 6.57
C PHE A 374 -8.31 8.67 5.16
N ASP A 375 -7.73 7.67 4.49
CA ASP A 375 -7.28 7.76 3.10
C ASP A 375 -8.46 7.94 2.14
N LEU A 376 -9.56 7.21 2.36
CA LEU A 376 -10.82 7.44 1.64
C LEU A 376 -11.30 8.88 1.84
N SER A 377 -11.18 9.44 3.05
CA SER A 377 -11.60 10.81 3.34
C SER A 377 -10.74 11.89 2.67
N GLN A 378 -9.45 11.62 2.46
CA GLN A 378 -8.55 12.53 1.75
C GLN A 378 -8.79 12.50 0.24
N ARG A 379 -9.08 11.32 -0.33
CA ARG A 379 -9.28 11.17 -1.77
C ARG A 379 -10.69 11.54 -2.23
N ASP A 380 -11.71 11.17 -1.46
CA ASP A 380 -13.11 11.47 -1.78
C ASP A 380 -13.88 11.88 -0.53
N GLN A 381 -13.83 13.19 -0.26
CA GLN A 381 -14.48 13.79 0.90
C GLN A 381 -16.01 13.61 0.86
N SER A 382 -16.62 13.52 -0.34
CA SER A 382 -18.07 13.30 -0.49
C SER A 382 -18.47 11.91 -0.02
N VAL A 383 -17.73 10.87 -0.43
CA VAL A 383 -17.99 9.49 -0.02
C VAL A 383 -17.78 9.30 1.48
N ALA A 384 -16.68 9.82 2.03
CA ALA A 384 -16.40 9.71 3.46
C ALA A 384 -17.47 10.41 4.32
N VAL A 385 -17.95 11.59 3.91
CA VAL A 385 -19.04 12.30 4.61
C VAL A 385 -20.33 11.48 4.58
N LYS A 386 -20.68 10.85 3.45
CA LYS A 386 -21.86 9.99 3.35
C LYS A 386 -21.77 8.76 4.26
N ILE A 387 -20.59 8.16 4.38
CA ILE A 387 -20.34 7.03 5.28
C ILE A 387 -20.47 7.47 6.75
N LEU A 388 -19.81 8.57 7.15
CA LEU A 388 -19.92 9.13 8.51
C LEU A 388 -21.36 9.46 8.87
N TRP A 389 -22.08 10.08 7.93
CA TRP A 389 -23.48 10.41 8.11
C TRP A 389 -24.32 9.15 8.34
N SER A 390 -24.04 8.07 7.62
CA SER A 390 -24.76 6.82 7.82
C SER A 390 -24.43 6.13 9.15
N PHE A 391 -23.19 6.21 9.63
CA PHE A 391 -22.84 5.75 10.98
C PHE A 391 -23.57 6.57 12.04
N ALA A 392 -23.60 7.90 11.90
CA ALA A 392 -24.32 8.78 12.80
C ALA A 392 -25.82 8.47 12.85
N GLN A 393 -26.46 8.25 11.69
CA GLN A 393 -27.88 7.88 11.61
C GLN A 393 -28.16 6.52 12.28
N THR A 394 -27.28 5.54 12.11
CA THR A 394 -27.48 4.22 12.71
C THR A 394 -27.28 4.24 14.22
N LEU A 395 -26.27 4.96 14.71
CA LEU A 395 -26.05 5.17 16.14
C LEU A 395 -27.23 5.92 16.78
N ALA A 396 -27.76 6.96 16.12
CA ALA A 396 -28.94 7.68 16.58
C ALA A 396 -30.18 6.77 16.66
N GLY A 397 -30.38 5.89 15.67
CA GLY A 397 -31.44 4.87 15.69
C GLY A 397 -31.29 3.92 16.88
N ARG A 398 -30.10 3.35 17.09
CA ARG A 398 -29.82 2.43 18.21
C ARG A 398 -30.03 3.08 19.58
N VAL A 399 -29.63 4.35 19.76
CA VAL A 399 -29.89 5.11 21.00
C VAL A 399 -31.40 5.30 21.22
N THR A 400 -32.14 5.56 20.15
CA THR A 400 -33.60 5.73 20.21
C THR A 400 -34.29 4.41 20.58
N ASP A 401 -33.86 3.29 19.98
CA ASP A 401 -34.37 1.95 20.30
C ASP A 401 -34.08 1.56 21.76
N LEU A 402 -32.84 1.78 22.23
CA LEU A 402 -32.46 1.58 23.63
C LEU A 402 -33.28 2.44 24.59
N SER A 403 -33.52 3.71 24.24
CA SER A 403 -34.34 4.60 25.06
C SER A 403 -35.81 4.16 25.12
N THR A 404 -36.33 3.61 24.01
CA THR A 404 -37.69 3.06 23.92
C THR A 404 -37.82 1.78 24.72
N GLN A 405 -36.83 0.88 24.63
CA GLN A 405 -36.77 -0.35 25.44
C GLN A 405 -36.61 -0.06 26.94
N LEU A 406 -35.86 0.98 27.32
CA LEU A 406 -35.76 1.42 28.71
C LEU A 406 -37.06 2.06 29.22
N ALA A 407 -37.79 2.78 28.35
CA ALA A 407 -39.10 3.32 28.68
C ALA A 407 -40.15 2.21 28.84
N ASP A 408 -40.14 1.22 27.96
CA ASP A 408 -40.99 0.02 28.03
C ASP A 408 -40.62 -0.86 29.23
N TRP A 409 -39.34 -0.98 29.55
CA TRP A 409 -38.92 -1.66 30.77
C TRP A 409 -39.45 -0.94 32.00
N LYS A 410 -39.33 0.40 32.10
CA LYS A 410 -39.88 1.17 33.22
C LYS A 410 -41.41 1.09 33.32
N SER A 411 -42.12 0.95 32.20
CA SER A 411 -43.57 0.75 32.20
C SER A 411 -43.98 -0.67 32.62
N HIS A 412 -43.16 -1.69 32.33
CA HIS A 412 -43.39 -3.10 32.71
C HIS A 412 -42.74 -3.52 34.05
N SER A 413 -41.83 -2.71 34.60
CA SER A 413 -41.13 -2.95 35.89
C SER A 413 -41.54 -1.99 36.99
N SER A 414 -42.68 -1.29 36.84
CA SER A 414 -43.40 -0.76 38.00
C SER A 414 -44.05 -1.93 38.74
N PRO A 415 -43.71 -2.21 40.01
CA PRO A 415 -44.48 -3.17 40.79
C PRO A 415 -45.91 -2.65 40.88
N ARG A 416 -46.89 -3.48 40.48
CA ARG A 416 -48.27 -3.36 40.93
C ARG A 416 -48.23 -3.21 42.44
N ALA A 417 -48.46 -2.00 42.93
CA ALA A 417 -48.78 -1.78 44.33
C ALA A 417 -50.06 -2.57 44.60
N ALA A 418 -49.89 -3.68 45.30
CA ALA A 418 -50.99 -4.45 45.84
C ALA A 418 -51.80 -3.53 46.75
N ASP A 419 -53.08 -3.48 46.44
CA ASP A 419 -54.17 -3.11 47.32
C ASP A 419 -53.92 -3.65 48.74
N SER A 420 -53.69 -2.72 49.67
CA SER A 420 -53.93 -2.94 51.09
C SER A 420 -54.66 -1.73 51.64
N SER A 421 -55.94 -1.71 51.34
CA SER A 421 -56.97 -1.06 52.14
C SER A 421 -56.82 -1.48 53.63
N ARG A 422 -56.06 -0.70 54.41
CA ARG A 422 -56.11 -0.72 55.88
C ARG A 422 -56.30 0.70 56.40
N THR A 423 -57.57 1.04 56.55
CA THR A 423 -58.11 2.10 57.39
C THR A 423 -57.64 1.93 58.83
N LEU A 424 -57.00 2.94 59.41
CA LEU A 424 -56.94 3.25 60.86
C LEU A 424 -56.24 4.62 60.98
N ALA A 425 -57.02 5.70 60.95
CA ALA A 425 -57.45 6.46 62.14
C ALA A 425 -56.35 7.43 62.64
N MET A 426 -56.51 8.69 62.27
CA MET A 426 -55.95 9.85 62.98
C MET A 426 -56.51 9.85 64.39
N ASP A 427 -55.63 9.83 65.39
CA ASP A 427 -55.96 10.31 66.72
C ASP A 427 -54.97 11.38 67.16
N THR A 428 -55.59 12.40 67.72
CA THR A 428 -55.10 13.70 68.17
C THR A 428 -54.08 13.63 69.31
N TYR A 429 -53.12 14.56 69.28
CA TYR A 429 -52.26 14.93 70.41
C TYR A 429 -53.07 15.28 71.68
N PRO A 430 -52.48 15.02 72.86
CA PRO A 430 -52.57 15.99 73.95
C PRO A 430 -51.18 16.41 74.44
N ASP A 431 -50.97 17.73 74.46
CA ASP A 431 -50.17 18.46 75.46
C ASP A 431 -50.86 18.25 76.85
N PRO A 432 -50.22 18.19 78.04
CA PRO A 432 -49.06 18.99 78.44
C PRO A 432 -48.05 18.36 79.41
N SER A 433 -46.81 18.88 79.41
CA SER A 433 -46.13 19.33 80.64
C SER A 433 -44.72 19.83 80.38
N GLN A 434 -44.52 21.11 80.67
CA GLN A 434 -43.23 21.71 80.97
C GLN A 434 -42.59 21.03 82.19
N SER A 435 -41.30 20.70 82.08
CA SER A 435 -40.22 20.85 83.07
C SER A 435 -39.06 19.95 82.59
N VAL A 436 -37.77 20.21 82.71
CA VAL A 436 -36.97 21.27 83.33
C VAL A 436 -35.51 20.96 82.90
N THR A 437 -34.77 22.00 82.48
CA THR A 437 -33.29 22.17 82.54
C THR A 437 -32.27 21.12 82.04
N LYS A 438 -31.34 21.69 81.25
CA LYS A 438 -29.86 21.70 81.36
C LYS A 438 -29.03 20.48 80.92
N LYS A 439 -28.07 20.85 80.05
CA LYS A 439 -26.65 20.41 79.97
C LYS A 439 -26.44 18.90 79.74
N GLN A 440 -25.69 18.49 78.73
CA GLN A 440 -24.35 18.96 78.36
C GLN A 440 -24.02 18.48 76.95
#